data_AF-A0A7S4B6X0-F1
#
_entry.id   AF-A0A7S4B6X0-F1
#
_cell.length_a   1.000
_cell.length_b   1.000
_cell.length_c   1.000
_cell.angle_alpha   90.00
_cell.angle_beta   90.00
_cell.angle_gamma   90.00
#
_symmetry.space_group_name_H-M   'P 1'
#
loop_
_entity.id
_entity.type
_entity.pdbx_description
1 polymer ?
#
loop_
_entity_poly.entity_id
_entity_poly.type
_entity_poly.pdbx_seq_one_letter_code
_entity_poly.pdbx_strand_id
1 'polypeptide(L)'
;MALHEGCLRPVSGPSETWHLEMSPPSEGTADGNVAAMRLQSLLSFVPTVLVDDCPMMQLVLSSMFEEWGATAITVASDGQEAVDLLCQPEVYERSWLVFMDMQMPVLDGLEATRAIREWERSQRVQPRDALVIIGVSGDGDEETCRASAVDAGMDAMLSKPLKRDELLSCLVAAVAARHLLELAA
;
A
#
# COMPACT_ATOMS: atom_id res chain seq x y z
N MET A 1 29.87 15.07 1.56
CA MET A 1 28.88 15.85 0.80
C MET A 1 28.43 15.00 -0.37
N ALA A 2 27.44 14.13 -0.16
CA ALA A 2 26.75 13.38 -1.20
C ALA A 2 25.38 13.03 -0.65
N LEU A 3 24.37 13.77 -1.12
CA LEU A 3 22.96 13.51 -0.93
C LEU A 3 22.61 12.33 -1.86
N HIS A 4 22.08 11.25 -1.33
CA HIS A 4 21.32 10.27 -2.11
C HIS A 4 19.92 10.20 -1.48
N GLU A 5 19.10 11.17 -1.86
CA GLU A 5 17.67 11.21 -1.57
C GLU A 5 16.92 10.45 -2.66
N GLY A 6 15.93 9.65 -2.26
CA GLY A 6 14.90 9.14 -3.14
C GLY A 6 14.16 10.33 -3.74
N CYS A 7 14.41 10.60 -5.01
CA CYS A 7 13.86 11.73 -5.73
C CYS A 7 12.58 11.27 -6.43
N LEU A 8 11.42 11.77 -5.98
CA LEU A 8 10.16 11.70 -6.72
C LEU A 8 10.37 12.33 -8.10
N ARG A 9 10.06 11.60 -9.17
CA ARG A 9 10.12 12.14 -10.54
C ARG A 9 8.74 12.14 -11.18
N PRO A 10 8.29 13.26 -11.79
CA PRO A 10 7.08 13.26 -12.60
C PRO A 10 7.32 12.45 -13.88
N VAL A 11 6.38 11.57 -14.23
CA VAL A 11 6.37 10.86 -15.51
C VAL A 11 5.32 11.52 -16.40
N SER A 12 5.72 12.00 -17.58
CA SER A 12 4.81 12.65 -18.53
C SER A 12 3.91 11.62 -19.23
N GLY A 13 2.63 11.61 -18.87
CA GLY A 13 1.52 10.89 -19.53
C GLY A 13 0.24 11.76 -19.55
N PRO A 14 -0.81 11.38 -20.30
CA PRO A 14 -2.01 12.21 -20.50
C PRO A 14 -2.91 12.37 -19.26
N SER A 15 -2.56 11.72 -18.15
CA SER A 15 -3.06 11.97 -16.80
C SER A 15 -1.87 12.27 -15.90
N GLU A 16 -1.98 13.27 -15.03
CA GLU A 16 -0.95 13.62 -14.05
C GLU A 16 -0.84 12.51 -12.97
N THR A 17 -0.21 11.39 -13.33
CA THR A 17 0.00 10.25 -12.46
C THR A 17 1.35 10.39 -11.75
N TRP A 18 1.34 10.38 -10.42
CA TRP A 18 2.56 10.38 -9.60
C TRP A 18 2.97 8.93 -9.33
N HIS A 19 4.18 8.54 -9.71
CA HIS A 19 4.71 7.21 -9.42
C HIS A 19 5.79 7.29 -8.35
N LEU A 20 5.67 6.47 -7.32
CA LEU A 20 6.66 6.30 -6.28
C LEU A 20 7.64 5.20 -6.68
N GLU A 21 8.74 5.56 -7.33
CA GLU A 21 9.78 4.58 -7.66
C GLU A 21 10.60 4.26 -6.39
N MET A 22 10.36 3.08 -5.80
CA MET A 22 11.01 2.62 -4.58
C MET A 22 12.18 1.69 -4.92
N SER A 23 13.41 2.11 -4.64
CA SER A 23 14.57 1.20 -4.67
C SER A 23 14.70 0.49 -3.33
N PRO A 24 14.97 -0.83 -3.29
CA PRO A 24 15.19 -1.53 -2.03
C PRO A 24 16.40 -0.95 -1.29
N PRO A 25 16.35 -0.80 0.04
CA PRO A 25 17.47 -0.28 0.81
C PRO A 25 18.68 -1.23 0.69
N SER A 26 19.85 -0.66 0.41
CA SER A 26 21.12 -1.42 0.41
C SER A 26 21.43 -1.91 1.82
N GLU A 27 21.73 -3.21 1.96
CA GLU A 27 22.00 -3.89 3.22
C GLU A 27 23.05 -3.15 4.07
N GLY A 28 22.63 -2.68 5.24
CA GLY A 28 23.48 -2.05 6.25
C GLY A 28 23.20 -2.69 7.61
N THR A 29 24.18 -3.42 8.13
CA THR A 29 24.13 -4.12 9.41
C THR A 29 24.26 -3.18 10.62
N ALA A 30 23.56 -3.54 11.70
CA ALA A 30 23.59 -3.02 13.08
C ALA A 30 22.56 -1.92 13.43
N ASP A 31 21.26 -2.26 13.49
CA ASP A 31 20.33 -1.76 14.53
C ASP A 31 18.94 -2.46 14.53
N GLY A 32 18.90 -3.80 14.41
CA GLY A 32 17.64 -4.54 14.21
C GLY A 32 16.58 -4.30 15.30
N ASN A 33 17.00 -4.00 16.53
CA ASN A 33 16.08 -3.77 17.65
C ASN A 33 15.49 -2.34 17.64
N VAL A 34 16.28 -1.34 17.23
CA VAL A 34 15.81 0.06 17.12
C VAL A 34 14.93 0.23 15.88
N ALA A 35 15.26 -0.41 14.76
CA ALA A 35 14.42 -0.45 13.57
C ALA A 35 13.06 -1.11 13.88
N ALA A 36 13.07 -2.26 14.58
CA ALA A 36 11.85 -2.94 15.00
C ALA A 36 10.98 -2.10 15.96
N MET A 37 11.59 -1.44 16.96
CA MET A 37 10.85 -0.53 17.87
C MET A 37 10.27 0.69 17.14
N ARG A 38 10.99 1.25 16.16
CA ARG A 38 10.48 2.36 15.34
C ARG A 38 9.33 1.91 14.45
N LEU A 39 9.43 0.75 13.83
CA LEU A 39 8.35 0.15 13.05
C LEU A 39 7.10 -0.11 13.89
N GLN A 40 7.26 -0.65 15.10
CA GLN A 40 6.14 -0.82 16.04
C GLN A 40 5.46 0.50 16.38
N SER A 41 6.25 1.55 16.58
CA SER A 41 5.70 2.89 16.83
C SER A 41 4.98 3.44 15.60
N LEU A 42 5.54 3.26 14.40
CA LEU A 42 4.96 3.75 13.15
C LEU A 42 3.63 3.05 12.82
N LEU A 43 3.60 1.72 12.89
CA LEU A 43 2.43 0.93 12.51
C LEU A 43 1.27 1.09 13.49
N SER A 44 1.55 1.46 14.75
CA SER A 44 0.50 1.75 15.72
C SER A 44 -0.45 2.90 15.30
N PHE A 45 0.00 3.77 14.39
CA PHE A 45 -0.77 4.89 13.84
C PHE A 45 -1.10 4.74 12.35
N VAL A 46 -0.98 3.53 11.80
CA VAL A 46 -1.22 3.23 10.39
C VAL A 46 -2.46 2.34 10.27
N PRO A 47 -3.67 2.93 10.17
CA PRO A 47 -4.88 2.16 9.88
C PRO A 47 -4.76 1.44 8.55
N THR A 48 -4.84 0.12 8.61
CA THR A 48 -4.58 -0.75 7.46
C THR A 48 -5.85 -1.51 7.09
N VAL A 49 -6.15 -1.58 5.80
CA VAL A 49 -7.19 -2.44 5.24
C VAL A 49 -6.51 -3.58 4.49
N LEU A 50 -6.86 -4.82 4.84
CA LEU A 50 -6.37 -6.03 4.20
C LEU A 50 -7.48 -6.63 3.34
N VAL A 51 -7.27 -6.73 2.04
CA VAL A 51 -8.26 -7.21 1.08
C VAL A 51 -7.72 -8.46 0.39
N ASP A 52 -8.30 -9.60 0.70
CA ASP A 52 -7.92 -10.90 0.12
C ASP A 52 -9.10 -11.87 0.25
N ASP A 53 -9.36 -12.68 -0.76
CA ASP A 53 -10.49 -13.63 -0.78
C ASP A 53 -10.22 -14.91 0.01
N CYS A 54 -8.98 -15.11 0.47
CA CYS A 54 -8.58 -16.23 1.30
C CYS A 54 -8.57 -15.83 2.78
N PRO A 55 -9.48 -16.37 3.62
CA PRO A 55 -9.53 -16.07 5.05
C PRO A 55 -8.23 -16.40 5.79
N MET A 56 -7.46 -17.38 5.30
CA MET A 56 -6.15 -17.72 5.85
C MET A 56 -5.13 -16.61 5.61
N MET A 57 -5.14 -15.98 4.42
CA MET A 57 -4.23 -14.88 4.11
C MET A 57 -4.58 -13.64 4.94
N GLN A 58 -5.86 -13.33 5.08
CA GLN A 58 -6.35 -12.29 5.99
C GLN A 58 -5.81 -12.51 7.41
N LEU A 59 -5.97 -13.73 7.96
CA LEU A 59 -5.50 -14.05 9.31
C LEU A 59 -3.97 -13.93 9.45
N VAL A 60 -3.22 -14.45 8.48
CA VAL A 60 -1.74 -14.40 8.49
C VAL A 60 -1.25 -12.96 8.44
N LEU A 61 -1.81 -12.15 7.54
CA LEU A 61 -1.44 -10.74 7.42
C LEU A 61 -1.84 -9.96 8.67
N SER A 62 -3.07 -10.11 9.16
CA SER A 62 -3.50 -9.48 10.41
C SER A 62 -2.54 -9.81 11.56
N SER A 63 -2.17 -11.09 11.72
CA SER A 63 -1.23 -11.52 12.76
C SER A 63 0.15 -10.87 12.61
N MET A 64 0.68 -10.78 11.38
CA MET A 64 1.96 -10.12 11.13
C MET A 64 1.91 -8.62 11.46
N PHE A 65 0.84 -7.93 11.06
CA PHE A 65 0.67 -6.50 11.34
C PHE A 65 0.49 -6.24 12.84
N GLU A 66 -0.26 -7.08 13.54
CA GLU A 66 -0.42 -7.01 15.00
C GLU A 66 0.90 -7.28 15.74
N GLU A 67 1.68 -8.28 15.31
CA GLU A 67 3.05 -8.54 15.83
C GLU A 67 3.96 -7.31 15.66
N TRP A 68 3.73 -6.54 14.60
CA TRP A 68 4.43 -5.30 14.32
C TRP A 68 3.75 -4.05 14.90
N GLY A 69 2.78 -4.21 15.80
CA GLY A 69 2.22 -3.11 16.56
C GLY A 69 1.08 -2.34 15.87
N ALA A 70 0.56 -2.81 14.74
CA ALA A 70 -0.65 -2.25 14.16
C ALA A 70 -1.84 -2.43 15.11
N THR A 71 -2.59 -1.35 15.36
CA THR A 71 -3.73 -1.36 16.29
C THR A 71 -5.09 -1.21 15.60
N ALA A 72 -5.08 -0.88 14.30
CA ALA A 72 -6.27 -0.65 13.50
C ALA A 72 -6.15 -1.41 12.19
N ILE A 73 -6.72 -2.62 12.17
CA ILE A 73 -6.79 -3.47 10.98
C ILE A 73 -8.26 -3.71 10.65
N THR A 74 -8.63 -3.45 9.40
CA THR A 74 -9.93 -3.83 8.84
C THR A 74 -9.69 -4.84 7.73
N VAL A 75 -10.59 -5.81 7.58
CA VAL A 75 -10.49 -6.83 6.53
C VAL A 75 -11.66 -6.70 5.56
N ALA A 76 -11.43 -7.02 4.30
CA ALA A 76 -12.46 -7.20 3.27
C ALA A 76 -12.14 -8.47 2.46
N SER A 77 -13.17 -9.15 1.99
CA SER A 77 -13.09 -10.51 1.43
C SER A 77 -13.17 -10.55 -0.09
N ASP A 78 -13.41 -9.42 -0.73
CA ASP A 78 -13.34 -9.27 -2.19
C ASP A 78 -13.20 -7.78 -2.55
N GLY A 79 -13.04 -7.49 -3.85
CA GLY A 79 -12.89 -6.13 -4.33
C GLY A 79 -14.15 -5.27 -4.13
N GLN A 80 -15.35 -5.85 -4.16
CA GLN A 80 -16.59 -5.11 -3.99
C GLN A 80 -16.76 -4.66 -2.53
N GLU A 81 -16.50 -5.55 -1.57
CA GLU A 81 -16.49 -5.21 -0.15
C GLU A 81 -15.45 -4.13 0.14
N ALA A 82 -14.28 -4.19 -0.50
CA ALA A 82 -13.26 -3.15 -0.37
C ALA A 82 -13.71 -1.78 -0.91
N VAL A 83 -14.37 -1.75 -2.07
CA VAL A 83 -14.94 -0.51 -2.64
C VAL A 83 -16.04 0.04 -1.74
N ASP A 84 -16.98 -0.82 -1.32
CA ASP A 84 -18.11 -0.43 -0.47
C ASP A 84 -17.62 0.12 0.87
N LEU A 85 -16.54 -0.44 1.42
CA LEU A 85 -15.90 0.00 2.65
C LEU A 85 -15.13 1.32 2.46
N LEU A 86 -14.20 1.37 1.50
CA LEU A 86 -13.26 2.48 1.33
C LEU A 86 -13.87 3.70 0.65
N CYS A 87 -14.98 3.58 -0.06
CA CYS A 87 -15.69 4.72 -0.65
C CYS A 87 -16.69 5.39 0.32
N GLN A 88 -16.69 4.99 1.60
CA GLN A 88 -17.39 5.70 2.67
C GLN A 88 -16.45 6.76 3.27
N PRO A 89 -16.84 8.05 3.28
CA PRO A 89 -15.98 9.13 3.77
C PRO A 89 -15.40 8.87 5.18
N GLU A 90 -16.22 8.37 6.10
CA GLU A 90 -15.83 8.14 7.50
C GLU A 90 -14.81 7.01 7.65
N VAL A 91 -14.86 6.02 6.78
CA VAL A 91 -13.91 4.90 6.75
C VAL A 91 -12.64 5.31 6.02
N TYR A 92 -12.79 6.00 4.89
CA TYR A 92 -11.68 6.50 4.08
C TYR A 92 -10.76 7.42 4.91
N GLU A 93 -11.31 8.41 5.60
CA GLU A 93 -10.53 9.33 6.45
C GLU A 93 -9.78 8.62 7.59
N ARG A 94 -10.25 7.44 7.97
CA ARG A 94 -9.65 6.59 9.01
C ARG A 94 -8.84 5.44 8.44
N SER A 95 -8.61 5.42 7.12
CA SER A 95 -7.84 4.42 6.41
C SER A 95 -6.61 5.09 5.80
N TRP A 96 -5.49 4.38 5.83
CA TRP A 96 -4.21 4.93 5.37
C TRP A 96 -3.59 4.06 4.28
N LEU A 97 -3.59 2.75 4.53
CA LEU A 97 -2.97 1.74 3.70
C LEU A 97 -3.93 0.63 3.36
N VAL A 98 -3.82 0.14 2.14
CA VAL A 98 -4.57 -1.00 1.63
C VAL A 98 -3.59 -2.02 1.08
N PHE A 99 -3.66 -3.26 1.56
CA PHE A 99 -3.10 -4.41 0.87
C PHE A 99 -4.22 -5.05 0.06
N MET A 100 -4.09 -5.03 -1.26
CA MET A 100 -5.13 -5.46 -2.18
C MET A 100 -4.66 -6.68 -2.97
N ASP A 101 -5.26 -7.85 -2.76
CA ASP A 101 -5.08 -8.96 -3.71
C ASP A 101 -5.56 -8.53 -5.10
N MET A 102 -4.70 -8.67 -6.10
CA MET A 102 -5.00 -8.31 -7.48
C MET A 102 -6.01 -9.27 -8.12
N GLN A 103 -6.11 -10.51 -7.64
CA GLN A 103 -6.95 -11.55 -8.23
C GLN A 103 -7.95 -12.06 -7.19
N MET A 104 -9.21 -11.66 -7.32
CA MET A 104 -10.30 -12.07 -6.44
C MET A 104 -11.56 -12.35 -7.25
N PRO A 105 -12.50 -13.17 -6.74
CA PRO A 105 -13.83 -13.31 -7.32
C PRO A 105 -14.65 -12.01 -7.16
N VAL A 106 -15.78 -11.95 -7.87
CA VAL A 106 -16.74 -10.83 -7.86
C VAL A 106 -16.22 -9.55 -8.53
N LEU A 107 -15.26 -8.87 -7.90
CA LEU A 107 -14.56 -7.70 -8.42
C LEU A 107 -13.08 -7.90 -8.13
N ASP A 108 -12.25 -7.85 -9.18
CA ASP A 108 -10.82 -8.04 -9.01
C ASP A 108 -10.16 -6.82 -8.35
N GLY A 109 -8.97 -6.99 -7.78
CA GLY A 109 -8.29 -5.91 -7.07
C GLY A 109 -7.86 -4.74 -7.94
N LEU A 110 -7.65 -4.96 -9.24
CA LEU A 110 -7.31 -3.91 -10.20
C LEU A 110 -8.55 -3.05 -10.49
N GLU A 111 -9.70 -3.68 -10.72
CA GLU A 111 -10.98 -3.01 -10.89
C GLU A 111 -11.40 -2.25 -9.62
N ALA A 112 -11.24 -2.88 -8.45
CA ALA A 112 -11.49 -2.24 -7.15
C ALA A 112 -10.61 -1.00 -6.95
N THR A 113 -9.31 -1.11 -7.27
CA THR A 113 -8.38 0.02 -7.19
C THR A 113 -8.82 1.15 -8.11
N ARG A 114 -9.18 0.85 -9.36
CA ARG A 114 -9.67 1.87 -10.30
C ARG A 114 -10.92 2.58 -9.77
N ALA A 115 -11.85 1.84 -9.17
CA ALA A 115 -13.06 2.40 -8.57
C ALA A 115 -12.74 3.32 -7.39
N ILE A 116 -11.82 2.92 -6.50
CA ILE A 116 -11.36 3.75 -5.37
C ILE A 116 -10.70 5.03 -5.88
N ARG A 117 -9.81 4.94 -6.89
CA ARG A 117 -9.17 6.12 -7.50
C ARG A 117 -10.17 7.06 -8.20
N GLU A 118 -11.21 6.52 -8.83
CA GLU A 118 -12.31 7.32 -9.39
C GLU A 118 -13.07 8.05 -8.29
N TRP A 119 -13.38 7.36 -7.20
CA TRP A 119 -14.02 7.95 -6.04
C TRP A 119 -13.17 9.07 -5.43
N GLU A 120 -11.87 8.85 -5.20
CA GLU A 120 -10.92 9.85 -4.69
C GLU A 120 -10.94 11.13 -5.56
N ARG A 121 -10.90 10.96 -6.89
CA ARG A 121 -11.01 12.07 -7.85
C ARG A 121 -12.35 12.79 -7.75
N SER A 122 -13.45 12.05 -7.62
CA SER A 122 -14.80 12.63 -7.46
C SER A 122 -14.93 13.46 -6.18
N GLN A 123 -14.27 13.03 -5.10
CA GLN A 123 -14.24 13.73 -3.82
C GLN A 123 -13.18 14.84 -3.77
N ARG A 124 -12.38 15.01 -4.83
CA ARG A 124 -11.25 15.95 -4.90
C ARG A 124 -10.23 15.73 -3.77
N VAL A 125 -9.98 14.47 -3.44
CA VAL A 125 -8.93 14.09 -2.49
C VAL A 125 -7.59 14.60 -3.03
N GLN A 126 -6.82 15.26 -2.16
CA GLN A 126 -5.48 15.73 -2.51
C GLN A 126 -4.51 14.54 -2.54
N PRO A 127 -3.45 14.57 -3.37
CA PRO A 127 -2.49 13.46 -3.45
C PRO A 127 -1.89 13.02 -2.10
N ARG A 128 -1.69 13.95 -1.16
CA ARG A 128 -1.19 13.65 0.20
C ARG A 128 -2.18 12.91 1.10
N ASP A 129 -3.48 13.02 0.77
CA ASP A 129 -4.61 12.44 1.50
C ASP A 129 -5.14 11.18 0.78
N ALA A 130 -4.53 10.79 -0.35
CA ALA A 130 -4.84 9.57 -1.07
C ALA A 130 -4.47 8.33 -0.25
N LEU A 131 -5.20 7.22 -0.45
CA LEU A 131 -4.81 5.93 0.12
C LEU A 131 -3.52 5.44 -0.53
N VAL A 132 -2.66 4.81 0.28
CA VAL A 132 -1.56 3.99 -0.26
C VAL A 132 -2.12 2.60 -0.54
N ILE A 133 -2.15 2.19 -1.80
CA ILE A 133 -2.67 0.89 -2.23
C ILE A 133 -1.51 0.03 -2.75
N ILE A 134 -1.23 -1.06 -2.04
CA ILE A 134 -0.19 -2.02 -2.37
C ILE A 134 -0.85 -3.28 -2.94
N GLY A 135 -0.63 -3.52 -4.23
CA GLY A 135 -1.11 -4.72 -4.90
C GLY A 135 -0.35 -5.97 -4.44
N VAL A 136 -1.07 -7.07 -4.27
CA VAL A 136 -0.50 -8.38 -3.97
C VAL A 136 -0.91 -9.32 -5.09
N SER A 137 0.05 -9.87 -5.84
CA SER A 137 -0.24 -10.84 -6.90
C SER A 137 0.18 -12.25 -6.53
N GLY A 138 -0.72 -13.21 -6.71
CA GLY A 138 -0.45 -14.64 -6.53
C GLY A 138 0.21 -15.33 -7.72
N ASP A 139 -0.13 -14.90 -8.92
CA ASP A 139 0.18 -15.60 -10.16
C ASP A 139 0.41 -14.62 -11.31
N GLY A 140 1.31 -15.01 -12.24
CA GLY A 140 1.56 -14.29 -13.48
C GLY A 140 3.02 -13.85 -13.64
N ASP A 141 3.31 -13.31 -14.82
CA ASP A 141 4.58 -12.67 -15.11
C ASP A 141 4.70 -11.36 -14.31
N GLU A 142 5.82 -11.18 -13.62
CA GLU A 142 6.02 -10.07 -12.67
C GLU A 142 5.97 -8.70 -13.37
N GLU A 143 6.53 -8.59 -14.58
CA GLU A 143 6.53 -7.35 -15.35
C GLU A 143 5.10 -7.01 -15.79
N THR A 144 4.35 -7.99 -16.28
CA THR A 144 2.94 -7.84 -16.67
C THR A 144 2.06 -7.43 -15.48
N CYS A 145 2.25 -8.08 -14.32
CA CYS A 145 1.51 -7.75 -13.11
C CYS A 145 1.84 -6.34 -12.63
N ARG A 146 3.12 -5.95 -12.64
CA ARG A 146 3.56 -4.61 -12.28
C ARG A 146 2.96 -3.55 -13.20
N ALA A 147 2.97 -3.78 -14.51
CA ALA A 147 2.35 -2.89 -15.49
C ALA A 147 0.84 -2.73 -15.22
N SER A 148 0.15 -3.82 -14.90
CA SER A 148 -1.28 -3.81 -14.60
C SER A 148 -1.60 -3.07 -13.29
N ALA A 149 -0.79 -3.27 -12.25
CA ALA A 149 -0.91 -2.56 -10.97
C ALA A 149 -0.74 -1.04 -11.15
N VAL A 150 0.27 -0.63 -11.93
CA VAL A 150 0.54 0.77 -12.27
C VAL A 150 -0.62 1.38 -13.06
N ASP A 151 -1.14 0.69 -14.07
CA ASP A 151 -2.29 1.12 -14.87
C ASP A 151 -3.57 1.29 -14.02
N ALA A 152 -3.78 0.40 -13.05
CA ALA A 152 -4.91 0.49 -12.13
C ALA A 152 -4.79 1.65 -11.11
N GLY A 153 -3.57 2.18 -10.90
CA GLY A 153 -3.30 3.24 -9.94
C GLY A 153 -2.86 2.75 -8.55
N MET A 154 -2.25 1.57 -8.46
CA MET A 154 -1.59 1.09 -7.24
C MET A 154 -0.24 1.80 -7.05
N ASP A 155 0.15 2.02 -5.80
CA ASP A 155 1.38 2.72 -5.42
C ASP A 155 2.61 1.79 -5.38
N ALA A 156 2.38 0.52 -5.06
CA ALA A 156 3.40 -0.51 -5.03
C ALA A 156 2.78 -1.89 -5.31
N MET A 157 3.65 -2.89 -5.52
CA MET A 157 3.23 -4.26 -5.75
C MET A 157 4.18 -5.24 -5.05
N LEU A 158 3.62 -6.28 -4.45
CA LEU A 158 4.31 -7.44 -3.91
C LEU A 158 3.83 -8.72 -4.58
N SER A 159 4.67 -9.75 -4.60
CA SER A 159 4.32 -11.08 -5.09
C SER A 159 4.08 -12.04 -3.92
N LYS A 160 3.12 -12.95 -4.07
CA LYS A 160 2.98 -14.10 -3.18
C LYS A 160 4.07 -15.13 -3.53
N PRO A 161 4.59 -15.88 -2.56
CA PRO A 161 4.30 -15.78 -1.13
C PRO A 161 4.91 -14.51 -0.51
N LEU A 162 4.10 -13.77 0.25
CA LEU A 162 4.53 -12.53 0.91
C LEU A 162 5.64 -12.83 1.92
N LYS A 163 6.86 -12.38 1.63
CA LYS A 163 7.99 -12.54 2.54
C LYS A 163 8.00 -11.40 3.54
N ARG A 164 8.30 -11.75 4.80
CA ARG A 164 8.32 -10.81 5.93
C ARG A 164 9.18 -9.57 5.64
N ASP A 165 10.39 -9.76 5.12
CA ASP A 165 11.33 -8.67 4.87
C ASP A 165 10.91 -7.77 3.70
N GLU A 166 10.26 -8.33 2.68
CA GLU A 166 9.73 -7.59 1.52
C GLU A 166 8.54 -6.72 1.95
N LEU A 167 7.61 -7.31 2.71
CA LEU A 167 6.46 -6.60 3.29
C LEU A 167 6.92 -5.46 4.21
N LEU A 168 7.88 -5.73 5.09
CA LEU A 168 8.43 -4.72 5.99
C LEU A 168 9.12 -3.58 5.25
N SER A 169 9.93 -3.92 4.24
CA SER A 169 10.60 -2.91 3.41
C SER A 169 9.58 -2.04 2.70
N CYS A 170 8.52 -2.64 2.14
CA CYS A 170 7.44 -1.92 1.47
C CYS A 170 6.70 -0.97 2.43
N LEU A 171 6.42 -1.42 3.66
CA LEU A 171 5.79 -0.61 4.71
C LEU A 171 6.62 0.61 5.11
N VAL A 172 7.92 0.41 5.40
CA VAL A 172 8.84 1.52 5.73
C VAL A 172 8.83 2.56 4.63
N ALA A 173 8.88 2.08 3.39
CA ALA A 173 8.99 2.91 2.22
C ALA A 173 7.69 3.71 1.96
N ALA A 174 6.52 3.08 2.08
CA ALA A 174 5.21 3.72 2.03
C ALA A 174 5.04 4.82 3.11
N VAL A 175 5.43 4.52 4.36
CA VAL A 175 5.34 5.48 5.47
C VAL A 175 6.26 6.67 5.23
N ALA A 176 7.49 6.43 4.80
CA ALA A 176 8.46 7.49 4.51
C ALA A 176 7.97 8.41 3.38
N ALA A 177 7.42 7.84 2.30
CA ALA A 177 6.93 8.60 1.17
C ALA A 177 5.78 9.55 1.56
N ARG A 178 4.82 9.07 2.36
CA ARG A 178 3.72 9.93 2.80
C ARG A 178 4.18 11.02 3.74
N HIS A 179 5.09 10.72 4.67
CA HIS A 179 5.65 11.74 5.55
C HIS A 179 6.34 12.87 4.77
N LEU A 180 7.03 12.55 3.67
CA LEU A 180 7.61 13.56 2.78
C LEU A 180 6.54 14.42 2.09
N LEU A 181 5.41 13.83 1.68
CA LEU A 181 4.28 14.58 1.10
C LEU A 181 3.63 15.53 2.11
N GLU A 182 3.56 15.14 3.39
CA GLU A 182 3.07 16.01 4.47
C GLU A 182 3.98 17.21 4.71
N LEU A 183 5.31 17.02 4.65
CA LEU A 183 6.29 18.08 4.87
C LEU A 183 6.39 19.07 3.69
N ALA A 184 6.00 18.66 2.49
CA ALA A 184 6.05 19.47 1.28
C ALA A 184 4.85 20.42 1.10
N ALA A 185 3.85 20.35 2.00
CA ALA A 185 2.61 21.13 1.95
C ALA A 185 2.60 22.30 2.93
#